data_AF-A0A1Q7Y1J6-F1
#
_entry.id   AF-A0A1Q7Y1J6-F1
#
_cell.length_a   1.000
_cell.length_b   1.000
_cell.length_c   1.000
_cell.angle_alpha   90.00
_cell.angle_beta   90.00
_cell.angle_gamma   90.00
#
_symmetry.space_group_name_H-M   'P 1'
#
loop_
_entity.id
_entity.type
_entity.pdbx_description
1 polymer ?
#
loop_
_entity_poly.entity_id
_entity_poly.type
_entity_poly.pdbx_seq_one_letter_code
_entity_poly.pdbx_strand_id
1 'polypeptide(L)' 'MTLDEVRARMKAAGIEIAENRLEMVRRLLTDALAPVHAFDSRGARALEPAVTFDAIQGAEPPRDDDDE' A
#
# COMPACT_ATOMS: atom_id res chain seq x y z
N MET A 1 -0.98 9.80 14.97
CA MET A 1 -1.98 9.56 13.92
C MET A 1 -3.33 10.08 14.38
N THR A 2 -4.06 10.86 13.57
CA THR A 2 -5.38 11.44 13.94
C THR A 2 -6.54 10.55 13.47
N LEU A 3 -7.75 10.77 14.00
CA LEU A 3 -8.96 10.06 13.54
C LEU A 3 -9.29 10.34 12.07
N ASP A 4 -9.05 11.57 11.62
CA ASP A 4 -9.25 11.97 10.22
C ASP A 4 -8.32 11.20 9.28
N GLU A 5 -7.07 11.00 9.69
CA GLU A 5 -6.09 10.19 8.97
C GLU A 5 -6.48 8.71 8.86
N VAL A 6 -7.16 8.17 9.87
CA VAL A 6 -7.69 6.80 9.87
C VAL A 6 -8.84 6.70 8.88
N ARG A 7 -9.77 7.66 8.88
CA ARG A 7 -10.91 7.71 7.95
C ARG A 7 -10.45 7.85 6.49
N ALA A 8 -9.43 8.68 6.24
CA ALA A 8 -8.84 8.82 4.91
C ALA A 8 -8.23 7.49 4.41
N ARG A 9 -7.50 6.77 5.28
CA ARG A 9 -6.92 5.46 4.94
C ARG A 9 -7.96 4.37 4.76
N MET A 10 -9.02 4.37 5.55
CA MET A 10 -10.16 3.47 5.36
C MET A 10 -10.77 3.66 3.96
N LYS A 11 -10.99 4.91 3.55
CA LYS A 11 -11.48 5.23 2.20
C LYS A 11 -10.52 4.76 1.11
N ALA A 12 -9.21 4.98 1.29
CA ALA A 12 -8.19 4.55 0.33
C ALA A 12 -8.08 3.01 0.22
N ALA A 13 -8.29 2.29 1.33
CA ALA A 13 -8.25 0.83 1.37
C ALA A 13 -9.60 0.17 1.01
N GLY A 14 -10.68 0.95 0.86
CA GLY A 14 -12.03 0.43 0.63
C GLY A 14 -12.60 -0.37 1.80
N ILE A 15 -12.16 -0.09 3.03
CA ILE A 15 -12.56 -0.84 4.22
C ILE A 15 -13.58 -0.03 5.03
N GLU A 16 -14.73 -0.63 5.31
CA GLU A 16 -15.72 -0.07 6.21
C GLU A 16 -15.47 -0.54 7.65
N ILE A 17 -15.22 0.43 8.55
CA ILE A 17 -15.03 0.19 9.99
C ILE A 17 -16.12 0.99 10.71
N ALA A 18 -16.86 0.32 11.58
CA ALA A 18 -17.88 0.97 12.40
C ALA A 18 -17.28 2.10 13.26
N GLU A 19 -17.98 3.23 13.37
CA GLU A 19 -17.44 4.44 14.01
C GLU A 19 -17.09 4.22 15.49
N ASN A 20 -17.82 3.36 16.20
CA ASN A 20 -17.53 2.98 17.58
C ASN A 20 -16.18 2.25 17.75
N ARG A 21 -15.57 1.78 16.66
CA ARG A 21 -14.25 1.11 16.66
C ARG A 21 -13.12 2.01 16.18
N LEU A 22 -13.41 3.22 15.68
CA LEU A 22 -12.38 4.12 15.13
C LEU A 22 -11.28 4.48 16.13
N GLU A 23 -11.66 4.75 17.37
CA GLU A 23 -10.69 5.06 18.44
C GLU A 23 -9.76 3.88 18.75
N MET A 24 -10.31 2.66 18.75
CA MET A 24 -9.54 1.43 18.95
C MET A 24 -8.57 1.21 17.78
N VAL A 25 -9.04 1.40 16.55
CA VAL A 25 -8.21 1.28 15.34
C VAL A 25 -7.12 2.34 15.30
N ARG A 26 -7.41 3.59 15.67
CA ARG A 26 -6.41 4.65 15.77
C ARG A 26 -5.29 4.25 16.72
N ARG A 27 -5.63 3.71 17.89
CA ARG A 27 -4.63 3.28 18.88
C ARG A 27 -3.83 2.09 18.37
N LEU A 28 -4.48 1.08 17.82
CA LEU A 28 -3.83 -0.07 17.19
C LEU A 28 -2.83 0.36 16.11
N LEU A 29 -3.23 1.23 15.19
CA LEU A 29 -2.36 1.71 14.12
C LEU A 29 -1.20 2.55 14.65
N THR A 30 -1.45 3.37 15.69
CA THR A 30 -0.38 4.15 16.33
C THR A 30 0.67 3.23 16.95
N ASP A 31 0.23 2.19 17.68
CA ASP A 31 1.13 1.25 18.35
C ASP A 31 1.84 0.33 17.34
N ALA A 32 1.13 -0.17 16.33
CA ALA A 32 1.66 -1.08 15.32
C ALA A 32 2.64 -0.39 14.36
N LEU A 33 2.42 0.89 14.03
CA LEU A 33 3.30 1.65 13.15
C LEU A 33 4.45 2.33 13.91
N ALA A 34 4.40 2.42 15.23
CA ALA A 34 5.48 3.03 16.01
C ALA A 34 6.88 2.45 15.71
N PRO A 35 7.07 1.13 15.58
CA PRO A 35 8.36 0.55 15.20
C PRO A 35 8.78 0.94 13.78
N VAL A 36 7.85 0.94 12.82
CA VAL A 36 8.12 1.31 11.41
C VAL A 36 8.54 2.77 11.33
N HIS A 37 7.85 3.66 12.04
CA HIS A 37 8.22 5.07 12.13
C HIS A 37 9.57 5.30 12.82
N ALA A 38 9.94 4.45 13.79
CA ALA A 38 11.27 4.51 14.38
C ALA A 38 12.37 4.18 13.35
N PHE A 39 12.13 3.20 12.46
CA PHE A 39 13.02 2.89 11.32
C PHE A 39 13.01 3.97 10.23
N ASP A 40 11.89 4.69 10.04
CA ASP A 40 11.69 5.74 9.04
C ASP A 40 12.46 7.06 9.32
N SER A 41 13.30 7.07 10.36
CA SER A 41 14.21 8.15 10.71
C SER A 41 15.41 8.24 9.75
N ARG A 42 15.19 8.29 8.43
CA ARG A 42 16.16 8.65 7.37
C ARG A 42 17.63 8.25 7.64
N GLY A 43 17.87 6.99 7.93
CA GLY A 43 19.21 6.41 8.07
C GLY A 43 19.49 5.24 7.12
N ALA A 44 18.46 4.69 6.49
CA ALA A 44 18.66 3.71 5.43
C ALA A 44 19.11 4.48 4.18
N ARG A 45 20.39 4.33 3.81
CA ARG A 45 20.87 4.60 2.44
C ARG A 45 19.82 4.04 1.50
N ALA A 46 19.29 4.87 0.60
CA ALA A 46 18.31 4.45 -0.39
C ALA A 46 18.89 3.24 -1.13
N LEU A 47 18.48 2.04 -0.71
CA LEU A 47 18.69 0.83 -1.48
C LEU A 47 17.75 1.01 -2.66
N GLU A 48 18.28 0.81 -3.87
CA GLU A 48 17.44 0.83 -5.05
C GLU A 48 16.26 -0.14 -4.82
N PRO A 49 15.02 0.28 -5.14
CA PRO A 49 13.87 -0.58 -4.96
C PRO A 49 14.15 -1.91 -5.65
N ALA A 50 13.86 -3.02 -4.97
CA ALA A 50 14.05 -4.34 -5.55
C ALA A 50 13.30 -4.40 -6.90
N VAL A 51 14.03 -4.56 -7.99
CA VAL A 51 13.45 -4.67 -9.33
C VAL A 51 12.64 -5.96 -9.38
N THR A 52 11.32 -5.83 -9.37
CA THR A 52 10.42 -6.96 -9.63
C THR A 52 10.18 -7.05 -11.13
N PHE A 53 10.69 -8.10 -11.77
CA PHE A 53 10.33 -8.41 -13.15
C PHE A 53 8.89 -8.96 -13.18
N ASP A 54 7.99 -8.26 -13.85
CA ASP A 54 6.64 -8.75 -14.14
C ASP A 54 6.71 -9.66 -15.38
N ALA A 55 6.76 -10.97 -15.16
CA ALA A 55 6.86 -11.97 -16.22
C ALA A 55 5.57 -12.11 -17.05
N ILE A 56 4.47 -11.47 -16.65
CA ILE A 56 3.15 -11.65 -17.28
C ILE A 56 2.90 -10.65 -18.41
N GLN A 57 3.64 -9.53 -18.50
CA GLN A 57 3.42 -8.51 -19.54
C GLN A 57 4.03 -8.83 -20.92
N GLY A 58 4.76 -9.95 -21.08
CA GLY A 58 5.45 -10.30 -22.33
C GLY A 58 4.60 -11.04 -23.38
N ALA A 59 3.35 -11.39 -23.08
CA ALA A 59 2.46 -12.03 -24.05
C ALA A 59 1.75 -10.97 -24.89
N GLU A 60 2.45 -10.40 -25.88
CA GLU A 60 1.80 -9.78 -27.03
C GLU A 60 0.85 -10.82 -27.64
N PRO A 61 -0.46 -10.57 -27.79
CA PRO A 61 -1.33 -11.48 -28.52
C PRO A 61 -0.82 -11.62 -29.96
N PRO A 62 -0.95 -12.80 -30.59
CA PRO A 62 -0.54 -12.99 -31.97
C PRO A 62 -1.26 -11.95 -32.83
N ARG A 63 -0.51 -11.23 -33.66
CA ARG A 63 -1.10 -10.39 -34.70
C ARG A 63 -1.70 -11.35 -35.72
N ASP A 64 -3.02 -11.29 -35.87
CA ASP A 64 -3.71 -11.93 -36.98
C ASP A 64 -3.28 -11.20 -38.26
N ASP A 65 -2.25 -11.72 -38.92
CA ASP A 65 -1.96 -11.41 -40.32
C ASP A 65 -2.99 -12.18 -41.17
N ASP A 66 -4.17 -11.58 -41.35
CA ASP A 66 -5.21 -11.99 -42.30
C ASP A 66 -4.98 -11.23 -43.62
N ASP A 67 -4.24 -11.82 -44.55
CA ASP A 67 -4.18 -11.41 -45.96
C ASP A 67 -3.77 -12.62 -46.84
N GLU A 68 -4.76 -13.28 -47.46
CA GLU A 68 -4.66 -13.94 -48.78
C GLU A 68 -5.84 -13.53 -49.67
#